data_AF-A0A126RW66-F1
#
_entry.id   AF-A0A126RW66-F1
#
_cell.length_a   1.000
_cell.length_b   1.000
_cell.length_c   1.000
_cell.angle_alpha   90.00
_cell.angle_beta   90.00
_cell.angle_gamma   90.00
#
_symmetry.space_group_name_H-M   'P 1'
#
loop_
_entity.id
_entity.type
_entity.pdbx_description
1 polymer ?
#
loop_
_entity_poly.entity_id
_entity_poly.type
_entity_poly.pdbx_seq_one_letter_code
_entity_poly.pdbx_strand_id
1 'polypeptide(L)'
;MKRIALWLLPLALLAAAAWWLLDGRAREVKLAAARVGEAVELAYATGFVEAEQPVTVSARITAPVRQVLVEEAERVVRGQPLILLDDEEQRHALQQIAAQRRLALQDERRILALFVRRQNIWHNSRRRLAECGLRLGVDVRRRVCGVASADVRWSVA
;
A
#
# COMPACT_ATOMS: atom_id res chain seq x y z
N MET A 1 8.03 -83.47 85.49
CA MET A 1 8.32 -82.20 84.78
C MET A 1 9.70 -82.14 84.11
N LYS A 2 10.76 -82.80 84.63
CA LYS A 2 12.11 -82.79 84.02
C LYS A 2 12.24 -83.49 82.65
N ARG A 3 11.38 -84.48 82.35
CA ARG A 3 11.42 -85.23 81.08
C ARG A 3 11.01 -84.37 79.88
N ILE A 4 10.06 -83.44 80.04
CA ILE A 4 9.58 -82.58 78.95
C ILE A 4 10.65 -81.52 78.60
N ALA A 5 11.36 -81.00 79.62
CA ALA A 5 12.48 -80.08 79.42
C ALA A 5 13.65 -80.70 78.61
N LEU A 6 13.87 -82.01 78.75
CA LEU A 6 14.88 -82.74 77.96
C LEU A 6 14.54 -82.83 76.46
N TRP A 7 13.27 -82.78 76.08
CA TRP A 7 12.86 -82.76 74.67
C TRP A 7 12.71 -81.34 74.10
N LEU A 8 12.44 -80.35 74.96
CA LEU A 8 12.37 -78.94 74.54
C LEU A 8 13.74 -78.37 74.19
N LEU A 9 14.81 -78.80 74.85
CA LEU A 9 16.17 -78.34 74.55
C LEU A 9 16.63 -78.69 73.12
N PRO A 10 16.57 -79.95 72.64
CA PRO A 10 16.93 -80.26 71.26
C PRO A 10 15.97 -79.64 70.25
N LEU A 11 14.68 -79.50 70.60
CA LEU A 11 13.70 -78.85 69.72
C LEU A 11 13.99 -77.35 69.54
N ALA A 12 14.36 -76.66 70.62
CA ALA A 12 14.78 -75.26 70.57
C ALA A 12 16.10 -75.10 69.80
N LEU A 13 17.04 -76.04 69.95
CA LEU A 13 18.29 -76.04 69.21
C LEU A 13 18.05 -76.26 67.70
N LEU A 14 17.15 -77.18 67.33
CA LEU A 14 16.73 -77.43 65.95
C LEU A 14 16.01 -76.23 65.35
N ALA A 15 15.13 -75.58 66.11
CA ALA A 15 14.44 -74.36 65.67
C ALA A 15 15.41 -73.19 65.46
N ALA A 16 16.39 -73.02 66.35
CA ALA A 16 17.44 -72.00 66.20
C ALA A 16 18.34 -72.29 64.99
N ALA A 17 18.72 -73.55 64.78
CA ALA A 17 19.50 -73.96 63.61
C ALA A 17 18.72 -73.74 62.30
N ALA A 18 17.44 -74.09 62.27
CA ALA A 18 16.58 -73.88 61.11
C ALA A 18 16.39 -72.39 60.79
N TRP A 19 16.20 -71.55 61.82
CA TRP A 19 16.11 -70.09 61.67
C TRP A 19 17.40 -69.52 61.08
N TRP A 20 18.55 -69.94 61.62
CA TRP A 20 19.85 -69.44 61.16
C TRP A 20 20.14 -69.81 59.69
N LEU A 21 19.68 -70.98 59.24
CA LEU A 21 19.77 -71.40 57.83
C LEU A 21 18.84 -70.62 56.89
N LEU A 22 17.68 -70.15 57.38
CA LEU A 22 16.69 -69.42 56.59
C LEU A 22 16.98 -67.92 56.54
N ASP A 23 17.51 -67.35 57.63
CA ASP A 23 17.84 -65.93 57.75
C ASP A 23 19.09 -65.54 56.93
N GLY A 24 19.97 -66.51 56.66
CA GLY A 24 21.13 -66.34 55.78
C GLY A 24 20.80 -66.28 54.28
N ARG A 25 19.53 -66.37 53.87
CA ARG A 25 19.17 -66.32 52.44
C ARG A 25 19.20 -64.88 51.94
N ALA A 26 20.22 -64.60 51.13
CA ALA A 26 20.36 -63.34 50.41
C ALA A 26 19.07 -63.01 49.66
N ARG A 27 18.53 -61.82 49.91
CA ARG A 27 17.31 -61.33 49.26
C ARG A 27 17.57 -61.21 47.77
N GLU A 28 16.80 -61.92 46.96
CA GLU A 28 16.92 -61.86 45.51
C GLU A 28 16.49 -60.45 45.03
N VAL A 29 17.45 -59.72 44.48
CA VAL A 29 17.25 -58.38 43.92
C VAL A 29 17.50 -58.43 42.42
N LYS A 30 16.60 -57.81 41.65
CA LYS A 30 16.78 -57.68 40.20
C LYS A 30 17.79 -56.59 39.93
N LEU A 31 18.95 -56.98 39.41
CA LEU A 31 19.98 -56.06 38.96
C LEU A 31 19.73 -55.65 37.51
N ALA A 32 19.92 -54.36 37.20
CA ALA A 32 19.96 -53.85 35.85
C ALA A 32 21.37 -53.33 35.57
N ALA A 33 21.97 -53.74 34.45
CA ALA A 33 23.28 -53.27 34.04
C ALA A 33 23.18 -51.84 33.49
N ALA A 34 23.88 -50.90 34.13
CA ALA A 34 24.01 -49.54 33.63
C ALA A 34 24.84 -49.53 32.33
N ARG A 35 24.39 -48.75 31.34
CA ARG A 35 25.13 -48.52 30.10
C ARG A 35 25.40 -47.03 29.98
N VAL A 36 26.63 -46.67 29.65
CA VAL A 36 27.00 -45.28 29.34
C VAL A 36 26.56 -44.99 27.92
N GLY A 37 25.72 -43.98 27.75
CA GLY A 37 25.23 -43.48 26.46
C GLY A 37 25.13 -41.97 26.50
N GLU A 38 25.04 -41.34 25.34
CA GLU A 38 24.89 -39.89 25.24
C GLU A 38 23.51 -39.47 25.81
N ALA A 39 23.52 -38.68 26.88
CA ALA A 39 22.31 -38.13 27.49
C ALA A 39 22.04 -36.78 26.85
N VAL A 40 21.06 -36.73 25.93
CA VAL A 40 20.66 -35.49 25.28
C VAL A 40 19.51 -34.85 26.06
N GLU A 41 19.76 -33.70 26.66
CA GLU A 41 18.73 -32.87 27.28
C GLU A 41 18.05 -32.04 26.19
N LEU A 42 16.87 -32.48 25.73
CA LEU A 42 16.05 -31.70 24.78
C LEU A 42 15.01 -30.86 25.51
N ALA A 43 15.12 -29.54 25.38
CA ALA A 43 14.07 -28.60 25.75
C ALA A 43 13.22 -28.28 24.51
N TYR A 44 11.96 -28.72 24.50
CA TYR A 44 11.00 -28.37 23.46
C TYR A 44 10.28 -27.07 23.83
N ALA A 45 10.40 -26.06 22.99
CA ALA A 45 9.60 -24.84 23.10
C ALA A 45 8.44 -24.88 22.11
N THR A 46 7.25 -24.54 22.57
CA THR A 46 6.08 -24.32 21.72
C THR A 46 5.91 -22.83 21.48
N GLY A 47 5.62 -22.43 20.23
CA GLY A 47 5.33 -21.05 19.86
C GLY A 47 4.39 -21.00 18.67
N PHE A 48 3.86 -19.81 18.39
CA PHE A 48 3.00 -19.56 17.24
C PHE A 48 3.76 -18.75 16.20
N VAL A 49 3.37 -18.92 14.93
CA VAL A 49 3.91 -18.13 13.82
C VAL A 49 3.03 -16.89 13.68
N GLU A 50 3.64 -15.72 13.83
CA GLU A 50 3.00 -14.44 13.55
C GLU A 50 3.48 -13.89 12.20
N ALA A 51 2.64 -13.07 11.58
CA ALA A 51 3.05 -12.34 10.39
C ALA A 51 4.13 -11.33 10.75
N GLU A 52 5.22 -11.27 9.97
CA GLU A 52 6.31 -10.35 10.22
C GLU A 52 5.84 -8.88 10.16
N GLN A 53 4.94 -8.57 9.22
CA GLN A 53 4.43 -7.22 8.98
C GLN A 53 2.95 -7.27 8.57
N PRO A 54 2.01 -7.37 9.52
CA PRO A 54 0.59 -7.29 9.22
C PRO A 54 0.23 -5.84 8.82
N VAL A 55 -0.45 -5.67 7.69
CA VAL A 55 -0.89 -4.36 7.20
C VAL A 55 -2.38 -4.38 6.89
N THR A 56 -3.10 -3.38 7.40
CA THR A 56 -4.51 -3.13 7.04
C THR A 56 -4.56 -2.17 5.85
N VAL A 57 -5.18 -2.60 4.76
CA VAL A 57 -5.35 -1.77 3.55
C VAL A 57 -6.70 -1.07 3.59
N SER A 58 -6.71 0.24 3.36
CA SER A 58 -7.93 1.04 3.30
C SER A 58 -7.94 1.97 2.09
N ALA A 59 -9.14 2.34 1.64
CA ALA A 59 -9.30 3.31 0.57
C ALA A 59 -8.96 4.72 1.06
N ARG A 60 -8.19 5.46 0.27
CA ARG A 60 -7.86 6.88 0.57
C ARG A 60 -9.05 7.81 0.35
N ILE A 61 -9.95 7.44 -0.57
CA ILE A 61 -11.15 8.19 -0.92
C ILE A 61 -12.37 7.33 -0.66
N THR A 62 -13.46 7.96 -0.27
CA THR A 62 -14.75 7.29 -0.11
C THR A 62 -15.46 7.24 -1.45
N ALA A 63 -15.72 6.03 -1.95
CA ALA A 63 -16.49 5.79 -3.16
C ALA A 63 -17.10 4.38 -3.11
N PRO A 64 -18.19 4.11 -3.84
CA PRO A 64 -18.74 2.77 -3.99
C PRO A 64 -17.70 1.79 -4.56
N VAL A 65 -17.73 0.54 -4.10
CA VAL A 65 -16.91 -0.53 -4.67
C VAL A 65 -17.55 -1.01 -5.97
N ARG A 66 -16.82 -0.89 -7.09
CA ARG A 66 -17.26 -1.37 -8.40
C ARG A 66 -16.94 -2.85 -8.60
N GLN A 67 -15.74 -3.26 -8.21
CA GLN A 67 -15.29 -4.64 -8.36
C GLN A 67 -14.17 -4.96 -7.36
N VAL A 68 -14.17 -6.19 -6.84
CA VAL A 68 -13.03 -6.76 -6.10
C VAL A 68 -12.23 -7.63 -7.08
N LEU A 69 -10.92 -7.40 -7.17
CA LEU A 69 -10.05 -7.97 -8.22
C LEU A 69 -9.21 -9.15 -7.74
N VAL A 70 -9.28 -9.47 -6.45
CA VAL A 70 -8.43 -10.46 -5.77
C VAL A 70 -9.32 -11.31 -4.88
N GLU A 71 -9.02 -12.61 -4.80
CA GLU A 71 -9.72 -13.55 -3.93
C GLU A 71 -9.05 -13.67 -2.55
N GLU A 72 -9.79 -14.20 -1.57
CA GLU A 72 -9.23 -14.48 -0.26
C GLU A 72 -8.08 -15.49 -0.35
N ALA A 73 -7.04 -15.30 0.46
CA ALA A 73 -5.80 -16.10 0.48
C ALA A 73 -4.96 -16.07 -0.82
N GLU A 74 -5.29 -15.21 -1.78
CA GLU A 74 -4.47 -15.01 -2.99
C GLU A 74 -3.18 -14.25 -2.66
N ARG A 75 -2.07 -14.61 -3.34
CA ARG A 75 -0.80 -13.89 -3.21
C ARG A 75 -0.80 -12.68 -4.13
N VAL A 76 -0.57 -11.51 -3.55
CA VAL A 76 -0.52 -10.23 -4.28
C VAL A 76 0.90 -9.68 -4.38
N VAL A 77 1.19 -8.96 -5.45
CA VAL A 77 2.47 -8.24 -5.64
C VAL A 77 2.30 -6.75 -5.41
N ARG A 78 3.42 -6.07 -5.14
CA ARG A 78 3.42 -4.61 -4.94
C ARG A 78 2.86 -3.89 -6.16
N GLY A 79 1.88 -3.02 -5.94
CA GLY A 79 1.24 -2.22 -6.98
C GLY A 79 0.10 -2.92 -7.71
N GLN A 80 -0.19 -4.18 -7.38
CA GLN A 80 -1.36 -4.88 -7.89
C GLN A 80 -2.65 -4.22 -7.38
N PRO A 81 -3.61 -3.89 -8.25
CA PRO A 81 -4.92 -3.40 -7.83
C PRO A 81 -5.69 -4.49 -7.08
N LEU A 82 -6.18 -4.17 -5.88
CA LEU A 82 -6.97 -5.08 -5.05
C LEU A 82 -8.48 -4.89 -5.28
N ILE A 83 -8.91 -3.62 -5.35
CA ILE A 83 -10.30 -3.22 -5.46
C ILE A 83 -10.37 -2.07 -6.47
N LEU A 84 -11.38 -2.10 -7.32
CA LEU A 84 -11.76 -0.98 -8.19
C LEU A 84 -12.93 -0.24 -7.55
N LEU A 85 -12.70 1.03 -7.25
CA LEU A 85 -13.75 1.95 -6.78
C LEU A 85 -14.41 2.62 -7.98
N ASP A 86 -15.66 3.06 -7.81
CA ASP A 86 -16.34 3.87 -8.81
C ASP A 86 -15.66 5.24 -8.94
N ASP A 87 -15.33 5.59 -10.19
CA ASP A 87 -14.52 6.73 -10.57
C ASP A 87 -15.22 7.65 -11.58
N GLU A 88 -16.53 7.49 -11.84
CA GLU A 88 -17.29 8.31 -12.79
C GLU A 88 -17.24 9.81 -12.42
N GLU A 89 -17.50 10.18 -11.17
CA GLU A 89 -17.47 11.58 -10.72
C GLU A 89 -16.08 12.21 -10.91
N GLN A 90 -15.04 11.45 -10.58
CA GLN A 90 -13.64 11.84 -10.69
C GLN A 90 -13.25 11.99 -12.16
N ARG A 91 -13.69 11.08 -13.03
CA ARG A 91 -13.50 11.17 -14.48
C ARG A 91 -14.18 12.41 -15.05
N HIS A 92 -15.41 12.70 -14.66
CA HIS A 92 -16.11 13.91 -15.08
C HIS A 92 -15.41 15.19 -14.60
N ALA A 93 -14.98 15.24 -13.34
CA ALA A 93 -14.22 16.38 -12.80
C ALA A 93 -12.91 16.60 -13.57
N LEU A 94 -12.16 15.53 -13.87
CA LEU A 94 -10.94 15.60 -14.67
C LEU A 94 -11.21 16.11 -16.09
N GLN A 95 -12.29 15.67 -16.73
CA GLN A 95 -12.69 16.13 -18.06
C GLN A 95 -13.04 17.63 -18.05
N GLN A 96 -13.77 18.09 -17.04
CA GLN A 96 -14.12 19.51 -16.88
C GLN A 96 -12.86 20.37 -16.68
N ILE A 97 -11.96 19.97 -15.78
CA ILE A 97 -10.70 20.69 -15.53
C ILE A 97 -9.82 20.68 -16.77
N ALA A 98 -9.73 19.56 -17.50
CA ALA A 98 -8.97 19.47 -18.73
C ALA A 98 -9.54 20.39 -19.83
N ALA A 99 -10.86 20.51 -19.94
CA ALA A 99 -11.52 21.42 -20.86
C ALA A 99 -11.24 22.89 -20.50
N GLN A 100 -11.35 23.26 -19.23
CA GLN A 100 -11.02 24.61 -18.74
C GLN A 100 -9.55 24.96 -19.01
N ARG A 101 -8.63 24.02 -18.75
CA ARG A 101 -7.20 24.20 -19.08
C ARG A 101 -6.99 24.44 -20.58
N ARG A 102 -7.70 23.72 -21.43
CA ARG A 102 -7.61 23.88 -22.89
C ARG A 102 -8.09 25.26 -23.34
N LEU A 103 -9.19 25.75 -22.78
CA LEU A 103 -9.71 27.09 -23.05
C LEU A 103 -8.69 28.16 -22.63
N ALA A 104 -8.13 28.07 -21.42
CA ALA A 104 -7.12 29.02 -20.95
C ALA A 104 -5.87 29.07 -21.86
N LEU A 105 -5.38 27.90 -22.30
CA LEU A 105 -4.26 27.83 -23.24
C LEU A 105 -4.61 28.40 -24.63
N GLN A 106 -5.85 28.24 -25.07
CA GLN A 106 -6.31 28.84 -26.33
C GLN A 106 -6.41 30.36 -26.23
N ASP A 107 -6.89 30.88 -25.11
CA ASP A 107 -6.98 32.32 -24.87
C ASP A 107 -5.59 32.95 -24.78
N GLU A 108 -4.63 32.31 -24.11
CA GLU A 108 -3.23 32.76 -24.11
C GLU A 108 -2.67 32.83 -25.54
N ARG A 109 -2.81 31.74 -26.32
CA ARG A 109 -2.36 31.71 -27.72
C ARG A 109 -3.03 32.79 -28.56
N ARG A 110 -4.32 33.03 -28.35
CA ARG A 110 -5.09 34.08 -29.03
C ARG A 110 -4.54 35.46 -28.67
N ILE A 111 -4.32 35.75 -27.38
CA ILE A 111 -3.79 37.03 -26.91
C ILE A 111 -2.40 37.29 -27.52
N LEU A 112 -1.51 36.29 -27.49
CA LEU A 112 -0.18 36.39 -28.09
C LEU A 112 -0.24 36.61 -29.61
N ALA A 113 -1.10 35.88 -30.32
CA ALA A 113 -1.28 36.04 -31.77
C ALA A 113 -1.82 37.44 -32.12
N LEU A 114 -2.75 37.98 -31.33
CA LEU A 114 -3.27 39.33 -31.51
C LEU A 114 -2.19 40.39 -31.24
N PHE A 115 -1.34 40.19 -30.24
CA PHE A 115 -0.22 41.08 -29.94
C PHE A 115 0.80 41.13 -31.09
N VAL A 116 1.25 39.98 -31.58
CA VAL A 116 2.18 39.89 -32.73
C VAL A 116 1.56 40.49 -33.99
N ARG A 117 0.28 40.22 -34.26
CA ARG A 117 -0.44 40.80 -35.40
C ARG A 117 -0.46 42.32 -35.33
N ARG A 118 -0.79 42.89 -34.16
CA ARG A 118 -0.79 44.34 -33.94
C ARG A 118 0.60 44.94 -34.22
N GLN A 119 1.67 44.29 -33.73
CA GLN A 119 3.05 44.74 -33.94
C GLN A 119 3.44 44.72 -35.43
N ASN A 120 3.10 43.64 -36.15
CA ASN A 120 3.37 43.52 -37.58
C ASN A 120 2.63 44.56 -38.43
N ILE A 121 1.37 44.86 -38.10
CA ILE A 121 0.60 45.91 -38.80
C ILE A 121 1.29 47.26 -38.67
N TRP A 122 1.77 47.60 -37.47
CA TRP A 122 2.43 48.87 -37.20
C TRP A 122 3.79 48.98 -37.89
N HIS A 123 4.57 47.90 -37.92
CA HIS A 123 5.84 47.87 -38.63
C HIS A 123 5.65 47.98 -40.15
N ASN A 124 4.66 47.28 -40.71
CA ASN A 124 4.36 47.28 -42.14
C ASN A 124 3.80 48.63 -42.62
N SER A 125 2.95 49.29 -41.83
CA SER A 125 2.44 50.62 -42.18
C SER A 125 3.55 51.67 -42.24
N ARG A 126 4.54 51.61 -41.34
CA ARG A 126 5.74 52.47 -41.41
C ARG A 126 6.58 52.22 -42.66
N ARG A 127 6.78 50.96 -43.06
CA ARG A 127 7.48 50.62 -44.31
C ARG A 127 6.74 51.14 -45.54
N ARG A 128 5.41 50.97 -45.61
CA ARG A 128 4.61 51.54 -46.70
C ARG A 128 4.72 53.07 -46.77
N LEU A 129 4.77 53.75 -45.62
CA LEU A 129 4.97 55.21 -45.61
C LEU A 129 6.38 55.61 -46.10
N ALA A 130 7.40 54.79 -45.84
CA ALA A 130 8.76 55.01 -46.33
C ALA A 130 8.92 54.66 -47.83
N GLU A 131 8.19 53.64 -48.32
CA GLU A 131 8.17 53.23 -49.73
C GLU A 131 7.34 54.18 -50.60
N CYS A 132 6.37 54.91 -50.04
CA CYS A 132 5.60 55.96 -50.74
C CYS A 132 6.41 57.25 -51.01
N GLY A 133 7.72 57.14 -51.19
CA GLY A 133 8.57 58.23 -51.68
C GLY A 133 8.12 58.72 -53.06
N LEU A 134 7.49 59.89 -53.07
CA LEU A 134 7.29 60.81 -54.19
C LEU A 134 6.47 60.28 -55.38
N ARG A 135 5.14 60.14 -55.22
CA ARG A 135 4.21 60.41 -56.33
C ARG A 135 3.16 61.43 -55.91
N LEU A 136 3.41 62.66 -56.37
CA LEU A 136 2.51 63.78 -56.64
C LEU A 136 1.18 63.84 -55.86
N GLY A 137 1.11 64.84 -54.97
CA GLY A 137 0.02 65.81 -54.95
C GLY A 137 -1.38 65.30 -54.62
N VAL A 138 -1.61 64.79 -53.41
CA VAL A 138 -2.95 64.78 -52.81
C VAL A 138 -2.87 65.35 -51.41
N ASP A 139 -3.40 66.55 -51.23
CA ASP A 139 -3.55 67.23 -49.94
C ASP A 139 -4.64 66.52 -49.12
N VAL A 140 -4.24 65.58 -48.26
CA VAL A 140 -5.14 64.99 -47.27
C VAL A 140 -5.19 65.92 -46.07
N ARG A 141 -6.14 66.85 -46.10
CA ARG A 141 -6.51 67.66 -44.95
C ARG A 141 -6.85 66.73 -43.76
N ARG A 142 -6.03 66.76 -42.70
CA ARG A 142 -6.37 66.17 -41.40
C ARG A 142 -7.63 66.85 -40.88
N ARG A 143 -8.80 66.26 -41.13
CA ARG A 143 -10.00 66.57 -40.37
C ARG A 143 -9.81 65.92 -39.00
N VAL A 144 -9.73 66.73 -37.96
CA VAL A 144 -9.75 66.29 -36.56
C VAL A 144 -10.99 65.41 -36.40
N CYS A 145 -10.79 64.12 -36.16
CA CYS A 145 -11.88 63.24 -35.71
C CYS A 145 -12.24 63.64 -34.27
N GLY A 146 -13.05 64.70 -34.16
CA GLY A 146 -14.06 64.73 -33.13
C GLY A 146 -14.98 63.54 -33.36
N VAL A 147 -15.40 62.91 -32.27
CA VAL A 147 -16.41 61.85 -32.23
C VAL A 147 -17.64 62.32 -33.01
N ALA A 148 -17.81 61.78 -34.22
CA ALA A 148 -19.05 61.91 -34.98
C ALA A 148 -19.67 60.52 -35.04
N SER A 149 -20.53 60.24 -34.07
CA SER A 149 -21.54 59.20 -34.20
C SER A 149 -22.46 59.59 -35.36
N ALA A 150 -22.25 59.00 -36.54
CA ALA A 150 -23.23 59.05 -37.60
C ALA A 150 -24.24 57.92 -37.37
N ASP A 151 -25.37 58.28 -36.77
CA ASP A 151 -26.59 57.50 -36.75
C ASP A 151 -27.15 57.50 -38.18
N VAL A 152 -27.07 56.37 -38.89
CA VAL A 152 -27.61 56.23 -40.24
C VAL A 152 -29.05 55.73 -40.11
N ARG A 153 -29.99 56.67 -39.99
CA ARG A 153 -31.43 56.41 -40.11
C ARG A 153 -31.79 56.29 -41.60
N TRP A 154 -32.08 55.07 -42.05
CA TRP A 154 -32.76 54.83 -43.32
C TRP A 154 -34.27 54.97 -43.10
N SER A 155 -34.91 55.83 -43.88
CA SER A 155 -36.37 55.86 -44.04
C SER A 155 -36.69 55.43 -45.48
N VAL A 156 -37.43 54.35 -45.62
CA VAL A 156 -38.00 53.86 -46.88
C VAL A 156 -39.41 54.44 -46.99
N ALA A 157 -39.73 55.02 -48.14
CA ALA A 157 -41.08 55.36 -48.57
C ALA A 157 -41.68 54.19 -49.36
#